data_AF-A0A0D2LF78-F1
#
_entry.id   AF-A0A0D2LF78-F1
#
_cell.length_a   1.000
_cell.length_b   1.000
_cell.length_c   1.000
_cell.angle_alpha   90.00
_cell.angle_beta   90.00
_cell.angle_gamma   90.00
#
_symmetry.space_group_name_H-M   'P 1'
#
loop_
_entity.id
_entity.type
_entity.pdbx_description
1 polymer ?
#
loop_
_entity_poly.entity_id
_entity_poly.type
_entity_poly.pdbx_seq_one_letter_code
_entity_poly.pdbx_strand_id
1 'polypeptide(L)'
;CDEMTLDGKVKPQGAAIGTFSHAQKIRAAITHAFGRVHGLGNTSWHRDEISNRMRGNPSVSPQVSSYMLSLRTRKIRSGEIPTSARAITSKLHLFNLRKENWELREYPSPNTHSTVHSDSAEVPLDDDKHRTLASDEWGGPMARREIQAIYLISFFCLLRSDEVLKIRREHLILSKDGKTVTVTLPFRKTHKNGGE
;
A
#
# COMPACT_ATOMS: atom_id res chain seq x y z
N CYS A 1 25.81 -7.07 5.36
CA CYS A 1 25.00 -5.88 4.96
C CYS A 1 24.26 -5.24 6.14
N ASP A 2 23.64 -6.00 7.03
CA ASP A 2 23.00 -5.39 8.22
C ASP A 2 23.98 -5.21 9.38
N GLU A 3 24.91 -6.14 9.56
CA GLU A 3 25.94 -6.11 10.61
C GLU A 3 27.24 -5.41 10.15
N MET A 4 27.43 -5.26 8.84
CA MET A 4 28.64 -4.68 8.25
C MET A 4 28.28 -3.63 7.20
N THR A 5 29.02 -2.52 7.21
CA THR A 5 29.03 -1.45 6.20
C THR A 5 29.63 -1.94 4.88
N LEU A 6 29.45 -1.16 3.81
CA LEU A 6 30.04 -1.45 2.50
C LEU A 6 31.58 -1.48 2.54
N ASP A 7 32.17 -0.78 3.52
CA ASP A 7 33.61 -0.75 3.78
C ASP A 7 34.10 -1.98 4.56
N GLY A 8 33.24 -2.97 4.82
CA GLY A 8 33.57 -4.18 5.59
C GLY A 8 33.65 -3.97 7.11
N LYS A 9 33.43 -2.74 7.61
CA LYS A 9 33.43 -2.45 9.05
C LYS A 9 32.11 -2.84 9.69
N VAL A 10 32.14 -3.38 10.90
CA VAL A 10 30.94 -3.69 11.69
C VAL A 10 30.17 -2.39 11.96
N LYS A 11 28.85 -2.39 11.78
CA LYS A 11 28.03 -1.21 12.07
C LYS A 11 28.04 -0.92 13.57
N PRO A 12 28.10 0.36 13.98
CA PRO A 12 28.06 0.73 15.39
C PRO A 12 26.73 0.29 16.04
N GLN A 13 26.79 -0.07 17.32
CA GLN A 13 25.60 -0.44 18.09
C GLN A 13 24.63 0.75 18.14
N GLY A 14 23.40 0.55 17.65
CA GLY A 14 22.38 1.59 17.52
C GLY A 14 22.25 2.20 16.12
N ALA A 15 23.09 1.82 15.15
CA ALA A 15 22.89 2.21 13.76
C ALA A 15 21.56 1.66 13.22
N ALA A 16 20.80 2.50 12.49
CA ALA A 16 19.55 2.11 11.88
C ALA A 16 19.75 0.86 11.01
N ILE A 17 19.12 -0.25 11.42
CA ILE A 17 19.09 -1.48 10.64
C ILE A 17 18.11 -1.25 9.49
N GLY A 18 18.47 -1.67 8.27
CA GLY A 18 17.59 -1.53 7.11
C GLY A 18 16.25 -2.20 7.40
N THR A 19 15.17 -1.42 7.42
CA THR A 19 13.83 -1.98 7.65
C THR A 19 13.41 -2.84 6.45
N PHE A 20 12.56 -3.84 6.69
CA PHE A 20 11.99 -4.65 5.60
C PHE A 20 11.32 -3.78 4.51
N SER A 21 10.67 -2.67 4.90
CA SER A 21 10.07 -1.73 3.95
C SER A 21 11.11 -1.05 3.06
N HIS A 22 12.23 -0.60 3.65
CA HIS A 22 13.33 -0.01 2.90
C HIS A 22 13.95 -1.03 1.92
N ALA A 23 14.22 -2.24 2.39
CA ALA A 23 14.73 -3.33 1.55
C ALA A 23 13.75 -3.70 0.41
N GLN A 24 12.44 -3.69 0.67
CA GLN A 24 11.41 -3.94 -0.34
C GLN A 24 11.39 -2.84 -1.42
N LYS A 25 11.54 -1.57 -1.04
CA LYS A 25 11.64 -0.45 -2.00
C LYS A 25 12.87 -0.59 -2.89
N ILE A 26 14.04 -0.88 -2.31
CA ILE A 26 15.27 -1.12 -3.07
C ILE A 26 15.09 -2.30 -4.03
N ARG A 27 14.54 -3.43 -3.55
CA ARG A 27 14.30 -4.60 -4.38
C ARG A 27 13.37 -4.28 -5.55
N ALA A 28 12.30 -3.52 -5.32
CA ALA A 28 11.38 -3.11 -6.38
C ALA A 28 12.08 -2.21 -7.42
N ALA A 29 12.88 -1.24 -6.98
CA ALA A 29 13.64 -0.35 -7.86
C ALA A 29 14.64 -1.12 -8.74
N ILE A 30 15.41 -2.04 -8.15
CA ILE A 30 16.34 -2.89 -8.89
C ILE A 30 15.57 -3.79 -9.87
N THR A 31 14.45 -4.38 -9.45
CA THR A 31 13.62 -5.22 -10.32
C THR A 31 13.14 -4.43 -11.54
N HIS A 32 12.72 -3.18 -11.33
CA HIS A 32 12.29 -2.30 -12.41
C HIS A 32 13.45 -1.92 -13.34
N ALA A 33 14.58 -1.53 -12.79
CA ALA A 33 15.76 -1.13 -13.57
C ALA A 33 16.25 -2.30 -14.44
N PHE A 34 16.48 -3.47 -13.86
CA PHE A 34 16.97 -4.63 -14.61
C PHE A 34 15.90 -5.21 -15.55
N GLY A 35 14.65 -5.27 -15.11
CA GLY A 35 13.56 -5.85 -15.91
C GLY A 35 13.09 -4.96 -17.06
N ARG A 36 12.88 -3.66 -16.83
CA ARG A 36 12.37 -2.72 -17.85
C ARG A 36 13.44 -1.89 -18.52
N VAL A 37 14.34 -1.26 -17.76
CA VAL A 37 15.33 -0.31 -18.33
C VAL A 37 16.40 -1.05 -19.11
N HIS A 38 16.91 -2.15 -18.55
CA HIS A 38 17.91 -2.98 -19.23
C HIS A 38 17.33 -4.14 -20.05
N GLY A 39 16.01 -4.34 -20.01
CA GLY A 39 15.34 -5.40 -20.78
C GLY A 39 15.76 -6.83 -20.40
N LEU A 40 16.38 -7.04 -19.24
CA LEU A 40 16.88 -8.34 -18.78
C LEU A 40 15.78 -9.23 -18.19
N GLY A 41 14.53 -8.78 -18.26
CA GLY A 41 13.35 -9.52 -17.84
C GLY A 41 13.38 -9.90 -16.35
N ASN A 42 12.80 -11.06 -16.04
CA ASN A 42 12.65 -11.55 -14.67
C ASN A 42 13.43 -12.85 -14.42
N THR A 43 14.40 -13.16 -15.28
CA THR A 43 15.27 -14.33 -15.12
C THR A 43 16.19 -14.14 -13.91
N SER A 44 16.42 -15.22 -13.16
CA SER A 44 17.37 -15.22 -12.04
C SER A 44 18.76 -14.78 -12.49
N TRP A 45 19.48 -14.11 -11.60
CA TRP A 45 20.88 -13.76 -11.83
C TRP A 45 21.72 -15.03 -11.97
N HIS A 46 22.28 -15.26 -13.16
CA HIS A 46 23.07 -16.44 -13.49
C HIS A 46 24.25 -16.05 -14.38
N ARG A 47 25.26 -16.92 -14.44
CA ARG A 47 26.35 -16.78 -15.40
C ARG A 47 25.88 -17.36 -16.72
N ASP A 48 25.91 -16.55 -17.77
CA ASP A 48 25.65 -17.01 -19.13
C ASP A 48 26.82 -17.89 -19.59
N GLU A 49 26.52 -19.13 -19.98
CA GLU A 49 27.52 -20.14 -20.35
C GLU A 49 28.28 -19.75 -21.63
N ILE A 50 27.65 -18.98 -22.52
CA ILE A 50 28.22 -18.62 -23.82
C ILE A 50 29.06 -17.36 -23.69
N SER A 51 28.51 -16.32 -23.05
CA SER A 51 29.19 -15.02 -22.95
C SER A 51 30.08 -14.89 -21.72
N ASN A 52 30.04 -15.85 -20.79
CA ASN A 52 30.72 -15.84 -19.50
C ASN A 52 30.42 -14.61 -18.62
N ARG A 53 29.41 -13.83 -18.98
CA ARG A 53 28.96 -12.63 -18.26
C ARG A 53 27.79 -12.98 -17.36
N MET A 54 27.66 -12.26 -16.27
CA MET A 54 26.48 -12.38 -15.41
C MET A 54 25.29 -11.72 -16.11
N ARG A 55 24.18 -12.45 -16.22
CA ARG A 55 22.92 -12.01 -16.84
C ARG A 55 21.73 -12.29 -15.93
N GLY A 56 20.62 -11.60 -16.23
CA GLY A 56 19.37 -11.67 -15.48
C GLY A 56 19.24 -10.54 -14.47
N ASN A 57 18.38 -10.73 -13.48
CA ASN A 57 18.05 -9.71 -12.50
C ASN A 57 18.51 -10.14 -11.09
N PRO A 58 19.42 -9.40 -10.43
CA PRO A 58 19.91 -9.75 -9.10
C PRO A 58 18.83 -9.70 -8.02
N SER A 59 17.78 -8.92 -8.19
CA SER A 59 16.69 -8.78 -7.21
C SER A 59 15.83 -10.06 -7.07
N VAL A 60 15.84 -10.93 -8.08
CA VAL A 60 15.10 -12.20 -8.10
C VAL A 60 16.00 -13.41 -7.82
N SER A 61 17.25 -13.17 -7.45
CA SER A 61 18.16 -14.25 -7.03
C SER A 61 17.64 -14.99 -5.78
N PRO A 62 17.97 -16.29 -5.63
CA PRO A 62 17.64 -17.04 -4.42
C PRO A 62 18.22 -16.40 -3.15
N GLN A 63 19.43 -15.86 -3.22
CA GLN A 63 20.12 -15.23 -2.10
C GLN A 63 19.36 -14.00 -1.58
N VAL A 64 18.93 -13.11 -2.48
CA VAL A 64 18.14 -11.92 -2.10
C VAL A 64 16.76 -12.33 -1.58
N SER A 65 16.15 -13.38 -2.16
CA SER A 65 14.85 -13.89 -1.70
C SER A 65 14.92 -14.44 -0.27
N SER A 66 15.93 -15.27 0.04
CA SER A 66 16.19 -15.77 1.39
C SER A 66 16.44 -14.64 2.39
N TYR A 67 17.23 -13.64 1.98
CA TYR A 67 17.47 -12.44 2.80
C TYR A 67 16.16 -11.69 3.09
N MET A 68 15.33 -11.42 2.08
CA MET A 68 14.04 -10.74 2.25
C MET A 68 13.08 -11.51 3.15
N LEU A 69 13.05 -12.84 3.05
CA LEU A 69 12.26 -13.70 3.96
C LEU A 69 12.75 -13.58 5.40
N SER A 70 14.06 -13.56 5.61
CA SER A 70 14.65 -13.39 6.94
C SER A 70 14.33 -12.00 7.54
N LEU A 71 14.37 -10.94 6.73
CA LEU A 71 13.97 -9.60 7.18
C LEU A 71 12.47 -9.55 7.53
N ARG A 72 11.64 -10.22 6.73
CA ARG A 72 10.19 -10.29 6.98
C ARG A 72 9.89 -11.00 8.29
N THR A 73 10.55 -12.12 8.58
CA THR A 73 10.36 -12.86 9.84
C THR A 73 10.88 -12.06 11.03
N ARG A 74 12.00 -11.33 10.90
CA ARG A 74 12.48 -10.40 11.95
C ARG A 74 11.46 -9.30 12.23
N LYS A 75 10.89 -8.68 11.19
CA LYS A 75 9.80 -7.69 11.30
C LYS A 75 8.57 -8.25 12.02
N ILE A 76 8.17 -9.48 11.71
CA ILE A 76 7.03 -10.14 12.38
C ILE A 76 7.37 -10.43 13.85
N ARG A 77 8.58 -10.92 14.15
CA ARG A 77 9.03 -11.19 15.53
C ARG A 77 9.12 -9.93 16.37
N SER A 78 9.46 -8.77 15.78
CA SER A 78 9.42 -7.48 16.47
C SER A 78 8.00 -6.92 16.66
N GLY A 79 6.95 -7.69 16.32
CA GLY A 79 5.55 -7.31 16.52
C GLY A 79 4.98 -6.35 15.48
N GLU A 80 5.70 -6.05 14.39
CA GLU A 80 5.15 -5.20 13.32
C GLU A 80 4.18 -5.99 12.42
N ILE A 81 2.88 -5.80 12.64
CA ILE A 81 1.79 -6.44 11.88
C ILE A 81 1.69 -5.81 10.47
N PRO A 82 1.48 -6.59 9.39
CA PRO A 82 1.21 -6.06 8.06
C PRO A 82 0.03 -5.09 8.05
N THR A 83 0.17 -3.93 7.38
CA THR A 83 -0.86 -2.87 7.36
C THR A 83 -2.21 -3.38 6.85
N SER A 84 -2.22 -4.32 5.90
CA SER A 84 -3.44 -4.92 5.34
C SER A 84 -4.20 -5.84 6.30
N ALA A 85 -3.58 -6.25 7.41
CA ALA A 85 -4.14 -7.13 8.43
C ALA A 85 -4.37 -6.42 9.77
N ARG A 86 -4.28 -5.08 9.80
CA ARG A 86 -4.67 -4.31 10.98
C ARG A 86 -6.18 -4.49 11.17
N ALA A 87 -6.57 -5.29 12.16
CA ALA A 87 -7.94 -5.29 12.66
C ALA A 87 -8.34 -3.84 13.01
N ILE A 88 -9.62 -3.50 12.85
CA ILE A 88 -10.12 -2.19 13.30
C ILE A 88 -9.83 -2.09 14.80
N THR A 89 -8.79 -1.35 15.15
CA THR A 89 -8.45 -1.10 16.55
C THR A 89 -9.47 -0.13 17.12
N SER A 90 -9.66 -0.14 18.44
CA SER A 90 -10.53 0.83 19.13
C SER A 90 -10.18 2.27 18.75
N LYS A 91 -8.88 2.58 18.60
CA LYS A 91 -8.40 3.88 18.14
C LYS A 91 -8.89 4.22 16.72
N LEU A 92 -8.78 3.28 15.77
CA LEU A 92 -9.26 3.47 14.41
C LEU A 92 -10.79 3.60 14.35
N HIS A 93 -11.51 2.86 15.19
CA HIS A 93 -12.97 2.99 15.31
C HIS A 93 -13.38 4.37 15.81
N LEU A 94 -12.79 4.84 16.92
CA LEU A 94 -13.03 6.19 17.45
C LEU A 94 -12.66 7.28 16.44
N PHE A 95 -11.57 7.07 15.71
CA PHE A 95 -11.18 7.97 14.63
C PHE A 95 -12.23 7.99 13.51
N ASN A 96 -12.74 6.84 13.07
CA ASN A 96 -13.79 6.77 12.05
C ASN A 96 -15.13 7.37 12.51
N LEU A 97 -15.39 7.47 13.81
CA LEU A 97 -16.62 8.11 14.34
C LEU A 97 -16.57 9.64 14.35
N ARG A 98 -15.39 10.24 14.16
CA ARG A 98 -15.22 11.70 14.14
C ARG A 98 -15.97 12.32 12.96
N LYS A 99 -16.78 13.35 13.23
CA LYS A 99 -17.60 14.02 12.21
C LYS A 99 -16.74 14.68 11.14
N GLU A 100 -15.59 15.23 11.53
CA GLU A 100 -14.65 15.92 10.65
C GLU A 100 -14.09 14.98 9.56
N ASN A 101 -14.04 13.67 9.83
CA ASN A 101 -13.58 12.66 8.89
C ASN A 101 -14.61 12.30 7.81
N TRP A 102 -15.85 12.74 7.97
CA TRP A 102 -16.92 12.55 7.00
C TRP A 102 -17.30 13.85 6.31
N GLU A 103 -16.99 15.02 6.86
CA GLU A 103 -17.37 16.30 6.26
C GLU A 103 -16.66 16.52 4.91
N LEU A 104 -17.43 16.90 3.89
CA LEU A 104 -16.92 17.23 2.57
C LEU A 104 -16.09 18.51 2.68
N ARG A 105 -14.78 18.39 2.47
CA ARG A 105 -13.91 19.55 2.28
C ARG A 105 -13.75 19.77 0.77
N GLU A 106 -13.76 21.02 0.35
CA GLU A 106 -13.36 21.36 -1.01
C GLU A 106 -11.95 20.84 -1.23
N TYR A 107 -11.77 20.10 -2.32
CA TYR A 107 -10.45 19.62 -2.69
C TYR A 107 -9.59 20.86 -2.94
N PRO A 108 -8.46 21.05 -2.23
CA PRO A 108 -7.56 22.13 -2.59
C PRO A 108 -7.17 21.93 -4.04
N SER A 109 -7.27 22.98 -4.84
CA SER A 109 -6.82 22.98 -6.24
C SER A 109 -5.44 22.32 -6.33
N PRO A 110 -5.13 21.53 -7.37
CA PRO A 110 -3.83 20.85 -7.51
C PRO A 110 -2.61 21.77 -7.35
N ASN A 111 -2.80 23.08 -7.51
CA ASN A 111 -1.76 24.10 -7.40
C ASN A 111 -1.61 24.71 -5.99
N THR A 112 -2.50 24.36 -5.05
CA THR A 112 -2.38 24.79 -3.66
C THR A 112 -1.67 23.68 -2.90
N HIS A 113 -0.35 23.59 -3.05
CA HIS A 113 0.45 22.95 -2.01
C HIS A 113 0.08 23.62 -0.70
N SER A 114 -0.48 22.85 0.22
CA SER A 114 -0.85 23.31 1.56
C SER A 114 0.40 23.82 2.26
N THR A 115 0.68 25.12 2.11
CA THR A 115 1.57 25.89 2.98
C THR A 115 0.86 26.16 4.29
N VAL A 116 0.41 25.08 4.95
CA VAL A 116 0.16 25.08 6.38
C VAL A 116 1.34 24.35 7.02
N HIS A 117 2.55 24.85 6.73
CA HIS A 117 3.60 24.87 7.74
C HIS A 117 3.23 26.04 8.63
N SER A 118 2.53 25.75 9.73
CA SER A 118 2.47 26.67 10.85
C SER A 118 3.91 26.96 11.26
N ASP A 119 4.32 28.21 11.15
CA ASP A 119 5.52 28.77 11.76
C ASP A 119 5.66 28.26 13.20
N SER A 120 6.71 27.47 13.46
CA SER A 120 7.58 27.57 14.64
C SER A 120 8.45 26.33 14.84
N ALA A 121 9.75 26.61 14.98
CA ALA A 121 10.82 25.77 15.53
C ALA A 121 11.26 24.54 14.72
N GLU A 122 12.57 24.47 14.47
CA GLU A 122 13.28 23.26 14.06
C GLU A 122 12.94 22.10 15.01
N VAL A 123 12.11 21.16 14.55
CA VAL A 123 11.77 19.95 15.31
C VAL A 123 12.77 18.85 14.93
N PRO A 124 13.48 18.24 15.91
CA PRO A 124 14.39 17.13 15.66
C PRO A 124 13.74 15.95 14.91
N LEU A 125 14.55 15.32 14.06
CA LEU A 125 14.24 14.15 13.23
C LEU A 125 13.82 12.92 14.05
N ASP A 126 12.61 12.92 14.61
CA ASP A 126 11.96 11.72 15.14
C ASP A 126 11.02 11.12 14.07
N ASP A 127 11.59 10.20 13.29
CA ASP A 127 10.99 9.48 12.14
C ASP A 127 9.66 8.75 12.50
N ASP A 128 9.44 8.44 13.79
CA ASP A 128 8.24 7.73 14.25
C ASP A 128 6.96 8.60 14.29
N LYS A 129 7.07 9.92 14.52
CA LYS A 129 5.89 10.80 14.57
C LYS A 129 5.29 11.04 13.17
N HIS A 130 6.13 11.20 12.15
CA HIS A 130 5.67 11.34 10.77
C HIS A 130 4.98 10.09 10.24
N ARG A 131 5.45 8.90 10.63
CA ARG A 131 4.79 7.63 10.27
C ARG A 131 3.39 7.50 10.90
N THR A 132 3.19 8.10 12.06
CA THR A 132 1.91 8.08 12.79
C THR A 132 0.92 9.08 12.20
N LEU A 133 1.37 10.27 11.81
CA LEU A 133 0.53 11.30 11.17
C LEU A 133 0.09 10.89 9.75
N ALA A 134 1.00 10.33 8.94
CA ALA A 134 0.67 9.81 7.62
C ALA A 134 -0.32 8.62 7.66
N SER A 135 -0.38 7.91 8.80
CA SER A 135 -1.34 6.83 9.04
C SER A 135 -2.76 7.35 9.33
N ASP A 136 -2.90 8.54 9.90
CA ASP A 136 -4.21 9.09 10.32
C ASP A 136 -4.93 9.79 9.14
N GLU A 137 -4.22 10.23 8.10
CA GLU A 137 -4.82 10.89 6.92
C GLU A 137 -5.23 9.94 5.79
N TRP A 138 -5.41 8.63 6.05
CA TRP A 138 -5.71 7.70 4.96
C TRP A 138 -7.01 8.06 4.21
N GLY A 139 -6.87 8.33 2.91
CA GLY A 139 -7.94 8.47 1.91
C GLY A 139 -8.77 9.76 1.95
N GLY A 140 -8.63 10.59 2.98
CA GLY A 140 -9.53 11.73 3.20
C GLY A 140 -11.02 11.34 3.32
N PRO A 141 -11.93 12.32 3.48
CA PRO A 141 -13.36 12.05 3.65
C PRO A 141 -14.00 11.44 2.41
N MET A 142 -13.48 11.75 1.22
CA MET A 142 -14.05 11.24 -0.04
C MET A 142 -13.78 9.77 -0.27
N ALA A 143 -12.51 9.32 -0.20
CA ALA A 143 -12.22 7.91 -0.40
C ALA A 143 -12.85 7.03 0.69
N ARG A 144 -12.99 7.54 1.93
CA ARG A 144 -13.69 6.82 3.01
C ARG A 144 -15.16 6.60 2.68
N ARG A 145 -15.87 7.62 2.19
CA ARG A 145 -17.27 7.50 1.74
C ARG A 145 -17.41 6.58 0.53
N GLU A 146 -16.48 6.67 -0.42
CA GLU A 146 -16.45 5.80 -1.60
C GLU A 146 -16.28 4.33 -1.20
N ILE A 147 -15.29 4.04 -0.36
CA ILE A 147 -15.05 2.69 0.15
C ILE A 147 -16.25 2.18 0.96
N GLN A 148 -16.85 3.02 1.81
CA GLN A 148 -18.06 2.64 2.55
C GLN A 148 -19.22 2.33 1.60
N ALA A 149 -19.42 3.13 0.56
CA ALA A 149 -20.45 2.88 -0.45
C ALA A 149 -20.18 1.56 -1.20
N ILE A 150 -18.93 1.30 -1.58
CA ILE A 150 -18.52 0.03 -2.20
C ILE A 150 -18.81 -1.16 -1.28
N TYR A 151 -18.47 -1.08 0.01
CA TYR A 151 -18.77 -2.13 0.98
C TYR A 151 -20.26 -2.36 1.15
N LEU A 152 -21.07 -1.30 1.25
CA LEU A 152 -22.52 -1.41 1.39
C LEU A 152 -23.15 -2.03 0.14
N ILE A 153 -22.77 -1.58 -1.06
CA ILE A 153 -23.29 -2.14 -2.31
C ILE A 153 -22.88 -3.61 -2.44
N SER A 154 -21.61 -3.94 -2.13
CA SER A 154 -21.12 -5.33 -2.11
C SER A 154 -21.91 -6.19 -1.14
N PHE A 155 -22.16 -5.71 0.08
CA PHE A 155 -22.90 -6.44 1.10
C PHE A 155 -24.36 -6.66 0.72
N PHE A 156 -25.08 -5.61 0.33
CA PHE A 156 -26.51 -5.70 -0.02
C PHE A 156 -26.75 -6.45 -1.33
N CYS A 157 -25.87 -6.30 -2.32
CA CYS A 157 -26.02 -6.98 -3.60
C CYS A 157 -25.33 -8.36 -3.63
N LEU A 158 -24.62 -8.75 -2.56
CA LEU A 158 -23.80 -9.96 -2.44
C LEU A 158 -22.75 -10.08 -3.57
N LEU A 159 -22.11 -8.97 -3.90
CA LEU A 159 -21.12 -8.88 -4.98
C LEU A 159 -19.70 -9.07 -4.44
N ARG A 160 -18.84 -9.66 -5.27
CA ARG A 160 -17.39 -9.68 -5.04
C ARG A 160 -16.79 -8.28 -5.28
N SER A 161 -15.56 -8.07 -4.79
CA SER A 161 -14.87 -6.78 -4.93
C SER A 161 -14.63 -6.37 -6.39
N ASP A 162 -14.37 -7.32 -7.29
CA ASP A 162 -14.19 -7.04 -8.73
C ASP A 162 -15.51 -6.74 -9.45
N GLU A 163 -16.62 -7.26 -8.95
CA GLU A 163 -17.96 -7.03 -9.49
C GLU A 163 -18.46 -5.63 -9.13
N VAL A 164 -18.35 -5.23 -7.85
CA VAL A 164 -18.80 -3.90 -7.42
C VAL A 164 -18.02 -2.78 -8.09
N LEU A 165 -16.73 -2.99 -8.40
CA LEU A 165 -15.90 -2.03 -9.13
C LEU A 165 -16.29 -1.84 -10.61
N LYS A 166 -17.13 -2.72 -11.18
CA LYS A 166 -17.68 -2.55 -12.53
C LYS A 166 -18.93 -1.65 -12.53
N ILE A 167 -19.48 -1.32 -11.36
CA ILE A 167 -20.65 -0.44 -11.24
C ILE A 167 -20.20 1.01 -11.45
N ARG A 168 -20.87 1.71 -12.36
CA ARG A 168 -20.63 3.12 -12.71
C ARG A 168 -21.77 3.98 -12.19
N ARG A 169 -21.58 5.30 -12.19
CA ARG A 169 -22.61 6.27 -11.72
C ARG A 169 -23.96 6.09 -12.42
N GLU A 170 -23.95 5.77 -13.71
CA GLU A 170 -25.13 5.54 -14.56
C GLU A 170 -25.98 4.34 -14.11
N HIS A 171 -25.37 3.38 -13.41
CA HIS A 171 -26.03 2.20 -12.87
C HIS A 171 -26.70 2.47 -11.51
N LEU A 172 -26.55 3.66 -10.95
CA LEU A 172 -27.11 4.06 -9.66
C LEU A 172 -28.22 5.09 -9.90
N ILE A 173 -29.48 4.66 -9.80
CA ILE A 173 -30.62 5.56 -9.95
C ILE A 173 -31.14 5.92 -8.57
N LEU A 174 -31.10 7.22 -8.25
CA LEU A 174 -31.69 7.75 -7.03
C LEU A 174 -33.18 7.95 -7.26
N SER A 175 -34.02 7.41 -6.37
CA SER A 175 -35.46 7.67 -6.42
C SER A 175 -35.74 9.15 -6.17
N LYS A 176 -36.87 9.65 -6.71
CA LYS A 176 -37.33 11.04 -6.54
C LYS A 176 -37.50 11.42 -5.07
N ASP A 177 -37.78 10.44 -4.21
CA ASP A 177 -37.95 10.63 -2.77
C ASP A 177 -36.61 10.69 -2.01
N GLY A 178 -35.48 10.46 -2.69
CA GLY A 178 -34.14 10.46 -2.10
C GLY A 178 -33.83 9.32 -1.12
N LYS A 179 -34.81 8.45 -0.84
CA LYS A 179 -34.72 7.39 0.19
C LYS A 179 -34.29 6.03 -0.35
N THR A 180 -34.45 5.80 -1.64
CA THR A 180 -34.13 4.51 -2.27
C THR A 180 -33.14 4.70 -3.40
N VAL A 181 -32.18 3.77 -3.48
CA VAL A 181 -31.19 3.71 -4.56
C VAL A 181 -31.41 2.41 -5.31
N THR A 182 -31.74 2.50 -6.59
CA THR A 182 -31.82 1.36 -7.49
C THR A 182 -30.44 1.14 -8.10
N VAL A 183 -29.89 -0.05 -7.88
CA VAL A 183 -28.60 -0.46 -8.44
C VAL A 183 -28.85 -1.42 -9.60
N THR A 184 -28.56 -1.00 -10.82
CA THR A 184 -28.62 -1.85 -12.00
C THR A 184 -27.29 -2.58 -12.17
N LEU A 185 -27.31 -3.91 -12.28
CA LEU A 185 -26.08 -4.67 -12.49
C LEU A 185 -25.88 -4.88 -13.99
N PRO A 186 -24.81 -4.31 -14.60
CA PRO A 186 -24.56 -4.45 -16.04
C PRO A 186 -23.93 -5.81 -16.40
N PHE A 187 -23.74 -6.69 -15.41
CA PHE A 187 -23.13 -8.01 -15.55
C PHE A 187 -23.96 -9.04 -14.77
N ARG A 188 -23.86 -10.30 -15.18
CA ARG A 188 -24.44 -11.42 -14.43
C ARG A 188 -23.63 -11.64 -13.16
N LYS A 189 -24.31 -11.75 -12.01
CA LYS A 189 -23.66 -12.15 -10.74
C LYS A 189 -22.95 -13.48 -10.94
N THR A 190 -21.65 -13.53 -10.66
CA THR A 190 -20.92 -14.79 -10.68
C THR A 190 -21.34 -15.66 -9.50
N HIS A 191 -21.57 -16.94 -9.76
CA HIS A 191 -21.91 -17.89 -8.70
C HIS A 191 -20.78 -17.92 -7.68
N LYS A 192 -21.08 -17.86 -6.38
CA LYS A 192 -20.07 -17.83 -5.30
C LYS A 192 -19.02 -18.93 -5.43
N ASN A 193 -19.40 -20.07 -6.03
CA ASN A 193 -18.55 -21.26 -6.18
C ASN A 193 -17.91 -21.44 -7.57
N GLY A 194 -17.79 -20.40 -8.41
CA GLY A 194 -17.02 -20.47 -9.67
C GLY A 194 -17.43 -21.63 -10.58
N GLY A 195 -18.51 -21.47 -11.35
CA GLY A 195 -18.88 -22.44 -12.38
C GLY A 195 -18.09 -22.19 -13.66
N GLU A 196 -17.29 -23.20 -14.01
CA GLU A 196 -16.36 -23.38 -15.15
C GLU A 196 -15.06 -22.55 -15.15
#